data_AF-A0A259SS39-F1
#
_entry.id   AF-A0A259SS39-F1
#
_cell.length_a   1.000
_cell.length_b   1.000
_cell.length_c   1.000
_cell.angle_alpha   90.00
_cell.angle_beta   90.00
_cell.angle_gamma   90.00
#
_symmetry.space_group_name_H-M   'P 1'
#
loop_
_entity.id
_entity.type
_entity.pdbx_description
1 polymer ?
#
loop_
_entity_poly.entity_id
_entity_poly.type
_entity_poly.pdbx_seq_one_letter_code
_entity_poly.pdbx_strand_id
1 'polypeptide(L)'
;EAAAIAAYDPDEFLAAFKQSPSVHRFPGSMAARVQTLCQKLVDDWGGDAANLWTQGDPDGAEVLRRLKTLPGFGEQKAKIFLALLGKQYGFTGAGWREASAPYGEDGSFRSVADIVSPESLTKVREHKRAMKAAAKS
;
A
#
# COMPACT_ATOMS: atom_id res chain seq x y z
N GLU A 1 16.95 -3.21 1.53
CA GLU A 1 16.41 -4.59 1.57
C GLU A 1 15.54 -4.85 2.78
N ALA A 2 14.43 -5.57 2.61
CA ALA A 2 13.51 -5.91 3.71
C ALA A 2 14.21 -6.75 4.80
N ALA A 3 15.07 -7.69 4.40
CA ALA A 3 15.84 -8.51 5.34
C ALA A 3 16.71 -7.69 6.30
N ALA A 4 17.34 -6.62 5.81
CA ALA A 4 18.16 -5.74 6.64
C ALA A 4 17.35 -4.99 7.71
N ILE A 5 16.13 -4.57 7.37
CA ILE A 5 15.22 -3.92 8.32
C ILE A 5 14.65 -4.95 9.31
N ALA A 6 14.26 -6.13 8.82
CA ALA A 6 13.71 -7.20 9.64
C ALA A 6 14.71 -7.66 10.72
N ALA A 7 15.98 -7.82 10.35
CA ALA A 7 17.05 -8.25 11.26
C ALA A 7 17.70 -7.11 12.08
N TYR A 8 17.31 -5.86 11.86
CA TYR A 8 17.87 -4.72 12.60
C TYR A 8 17.51 -4.84 14.10
N ASP A 9 18.42 -4.50 15.01
CA ASP A 9 18.06 -4.35 16.42
C ASP A 9 16.85 -3.37 16.58
N PRO A 10 15.75 -3.76 17.26
CA PRO A 10 14.55 -2.93 17.32
C PRO A 10 14.75 -1.55 17.98
N ASP A 11 15.61 -1.45 18.99
CA ASP A 11 15.86 -0.22 19.71
C ASP A 11 16.75 0.72 18.89
N GLU A 12 17.78 0.19 18.24
CA GLU A 12 18.60 0.95 17.30
C GLU A 12 17.79 1.39 16.08
N PHE A 13 16.93 0.53 15.53
CA PHE A 13 16.07 0.87 14.40
C PHE A 13 15.08 1.98 14.78
N LEU A 14 14.49 1.90 15.98
CA LEU A 14 13.64 2.95 16.52
C LEU A 14 14.40 4.27 16.69
N ALA A 15 15.65 4.22 17.18
CA ALA A 15 16.49 5.40 17.33
C ALA A 15 16.78 6.05 15.97
N ALA A 16 17.13 5.25 14.95
CA ALA A 16 17.30 5.72 13.57
C ALA A 16 16.01 6.34 13.01
N PHE A 17 14.85 5.71 13.23
CA PHE A 17 13.55 6.19 12.76
C PHE A 17 13.12 7.54 13.40
N LYS A 18 13.66 7.84 14.59
CA LYS A 18 13.44 9.10 15.33
C LYS A 18 14.42 10.21 14.94
N GLN A 19 15.49 9.92 14.20
CA GLN A 19 16.45 10.94 13.78
C GLN A 19 15.77 12.06 13.01
N SER A 20 16.24 13.29 13.20
CA SER A 20 15.71 14.46 12.49
C SER A 20 16.40 14.62 11.13
N PRO A 21 15.65 14.84 10.04
CA PRO A 21 14.19 14.86 9.96
C PRO A 21 13.58 13.45 10.02
N SER A 22 12.57 13.25 10.87
CA SER A 22 11.96 11.92 11.01
C SER A 22 11.16 11.52 9.77
N VAL A 23 11.29 10.25 9.39
CA VAL A 23 10.56 9.63 8.27
C VAL A 23 9.05 9.66 8.50
N HIS A 24 8.59 9.67 9.75
CA HIS A 24 7.17 9.74 10.06
C HIS A 24 6.90 10.51 11.35
N ARG A 25 5.80 11.26 11.39
CA ARG A 25 5.33 11.99 12.59
C ARG A 25 4.99 11.13 13.83
N PHE A 26 5.02 9.80 13.70
CA PHE A 26 4.73 8.84 14.77
C PHE A 26 5.82 7.77 14.80
N PRO A 27 7.08 8.16 15.09
CA PRO A 27 8.22 7.28 14.84
C PRO A 27 8.17 6.01 15.71
N GLY A 28 7.68 6.12 16.95
CA GLY A 28 7.51 4.98 17.86
C GLY A 28 6.67 3.84 17.29
N SER A 29 5.43 4.13 16.88
CA SER A 29 4.54 3.09 16.36
C SER A 29 4.86 2.70 14.92
N MET A 30 5.49 3.56 14.13
CA MET A 30 5.84 3.25 12.74
C MET A 30 7.09 2.39 12.61
N ALA A 31 8.12 2.58 13.44
CA ALA A 31 9.32 1.75 13.38
C ALA A 31 8.96 0.26 13.54
N ALA A 32 8.24 -0.09 14.61
CA ALA A 32 7.82 -1.46 14.87
C ALA A 32 6.94 -2.03 13.75
N ARG A 33 6.00 -1.23 13.20
CA ARG A 33 5.12 -1.69 12.10
C ARG A 33 5.89 -1.93 10.80
N VAL A 34 6.85 -1.06 10.48
CA VAL A 34 7.71 -1.23 9.29
C VAL A 34 8.57 -2.47 9.45
N GLN A 35 9.19 -2.67 10.62
CA GLN A 35 9.98 -3.85 10.88
C GLN A 35 9.16 -5.15 10.81
N THR A 36 7.96 -5.15 11.39
CA THR A 36 7.02 -6.29 11.30
C THR A 36 6.61 -6.57 9.85
N LEU A 37 6.36 -5.53 9.05
CA LEU A 37 6.07 -5.67 7.62
C LEU A 37 7.25 -6.30 6.88
N CYS A 38 8.46 -5.83 7.12
CA CYS A 38 9.67 -6.38 6.52
C CYS A 38 9.89 -7.85 6.91
N GLN A 39 9.67 -8.22 8.18
CA GLN A 39 9.73 -9.62 8.61
C GLN A 39 8.70 -10.47 7.86
N LYS A 40 7.46 -9.99 7.71
CA LYS A 40 6.42 -10.71 6.95
C LYS A 40 6.80 -10.93 5.48
N LEU A 41 7.49 -9.96 4.87
CA LEU A 41 8.01 -10.09 3.51
C LEU A 41 9.15 -11.12 3.42
N VAL A 42 10.03 -11.17 4.42
CA VAL A 42 11.10 -12.19 4.48
C VAL A 42 10.50 -13.58 4.62
N ASP A 43 9.62 -13.78 5.58
CA ASP A 43 9.06 -15.09 5.93
C ASP A 43 8.23 -15.70 4.80
N ASP A 44 7.37 -14.89 4.16
CA ASP A 44 6.39 -15.39 3.20
C ASP A 44 6.80 -15.16 1.74
N TRP A 45 7.65 -14.17 1.46
CA TRP A 45 7.89 -13.65 0.11
C TRP A 45 9.38 -13.54 -0.25
N GLY A 46 10.26 -14.17 0.55
CA GLY A 46 11.70 -14.20 0.28
C GLY A 46 12.38 -12.83 0.39
N GLY A 47 11.75 -11.88 1.06
CA GLY A 47 12.23 -10.51 1.24
C GLY A 47 11.94 -9.57 0.07
N ASP A 48 11.33 -10.07 -1.01
CA ASP A 48 10.94 -9.27 -2.18
C ASP A 48 9.42 -9.03 -2.18
N ALA A 49 9.03 -7.77 -2.01
CA ALA A 49 7.63 -7.37 -2.05
C ALA A 49 6.98 -7.63 -3.41
N ALA A 50 7.73 -7.60 -4.52
CA ALA A 50 7.17 -7.83 -5.85
C ALA A 50 6.52 -9.21 -5.97
N ASN A 51 7.02 -10.20 -5.24
CA ASN A 51 6.47 -11.56 -5.24
C ASN A 51 4.99 -11.62 -4.83
N LEU A 52 4.48 -10.62 -4.10
CA LEU A 52 3.04 -10.48 -3.83
C LEU A 52 2.20 -10.49 -5.11
N TRP A 53 2.69 -9.88 -6.21
CA TRP A 53 1.96 -9.74 -7.48
C TRP A 53 2.66 -10.36 -8.69
N THR A 54 3.86 -10.92 -8.56
CA THR A 54 4.58 -11.59 -9.65
C THR A 54 4.70 -13.11 -9.47
N GLN A 55 4.78 -13.60 -8.23
CA GLN A 55 5.05 -15.01 -7.99
C GLN A 55 3.83 -15.87 -8.30
N GLY A 56 4.00 -16.75 -9.30
CA GLY A 56 2.98 -17.70 -9.74
C GLY A 56 1.86 -17.10 -10.57
N ASP A 57 2.12 -15.98 -11.28
CA ASP A 57 1.18 -15.31 -12.18
C ASP A 57 -0.24 -15.11 -11.59
N PRO A 58 -0.36 -14.43 -10.43
CA PRO A 58 -1.62 -14.34 -9.71
C PRO A 58 -2.65 -13.46 -10.44
N ASP A 59 -3.93 -13.76 -10.23
CA ASP A 59 -5.01 -12.87 -10.60
C ASP A 59 -5.19 -11.72 -9.58
N GLY A 60 -6.07 -10.77 -9.90
CA GLY A 60 -6.33 -9.63 -9.04
C GLY A 60 -6.90 -10.00 -7.67
N ALA A 61 -7.72 -11.03 -7.57
CA ALA A 61 -8.31 -11.47 -6.30
C ALA A 61 -7.25 -12.07 -5.38
N GLU A 62 -6.31 -12.85 -5.95
CA GLU A 62 -5.20 -13.44 -5.23
C GLU A 62 -4.21 -12.37 -4.76
N VAL A 63 -3.86 -11.38 -5.61
CA VAL A 63 -3.03 -10.25 -5.18
C VAL A 63 -3.71 -9.47 -4.05
N LEU A 64 -5.02 -9.22 -4.14
CA LEU A 64 -5.76 -8.56 -3.06
C LEU A 64 -5.69 -9.37 -1.77
N ARG A 65 -5.89 -10.69 -1.84
CA ARG A 65 -5.82 -11.59 -0.69
C ARG A 65 -4.43 -11.54 -0.04
N ARG A 66 -3.36 -11.60 -0.83
CA ARG A 66 -1.97 -11.49 -0.38
C ARG A 66 -1.68 -10.15 0.28
N LEU A 67 -2.11 -9.04 -0.33
CA LEU A 67 -1.94 -7.70 0.26
C LEU A 67 -2.62 -7.58 1.63
N LYS A 68 -3.79 -8.19 1.81
CA LYS A 68 -4.53 -8.18 3.08
C LYS A 68 -3.85 -8.98 4.21
N THR A 69 -2.87 -9.85 3.91
CA THR A 69 -2.11 -10.55 4.96
C THR A 69 -1.02 -9.67 5.57
N LEU A 70 -0.67 -8.55 4.93
CA LEU A 70 0.39 -7.67 5.39
C LEU A 70 -0.07 -6.84 6.60
N PRO A 71 0.78 -6.68 7.64
CA PRO A 71 0.46 -5.84 8.78
C PRO A 71 0.22 -4.39 8.33
N GLY A 72 -0.93 -3.84 8.74
CA GLY A 72 -1.33 -2.48 8.38
C GLY A 72 -2.04 -2.35 7.02
N PHE A 73 -2.29 -3.43 6.30
CA PHE A 73 -3.07 -3.46 5.06
C PHE A 73 -4.50 -3.97 5.31
N GLY A 74 -5.38 -3.06 5.78
CA GLY A 74 -6.81 -3.32 5.79
C GLY A 74 -7.42 -3.30 4.38
N GLU A 75 -8.66 -3.75 4.26
CA GLU A 75 -9.44 -3.88 3.00
C GLU A 75 -9.23 -2.70 2.04
N GLN A 76 -9.49 -1.49 2.51
CA GLN A 76 -9.39 -0.28 1.69
C GLN A 76 -7.98 -0.05 1.16
N LYS A 77 -6.95 -0.22 2.01
CA LYS A 77 -5.56 0.02 1.62
C LYS A 77 -5.10 -1.03 0.61
N ALA A 78 -5.46 -2.29 0.84
CA ALA A 78 -5.12 -3.38 -0.08
C ALA A 78 -5.76 -3.16 -1.47
N LYS A 79 -7.04 -2.74 -1.53
CA LYS A 79 -7.70 -2.39 -2.80
C LYS A 79 -7.06 -1.19 -3.50
N ILE A 80 -6.71 -0.13 -2.77
CA ILE A 80 -5.99 1.02 -3.34
C ILE A 80 -4.63 0.60 -3.90
N PHE A 81 -3.91 -0.27 -3.19
CA PHE A 81 -2.60 -0.75 -3.66
C PHE A 81 -2.75 -1.62 -4.92
N LEU A 82 -3.72 -2.53 -4.97
CA LEU A 82 -4.02 -3.30 -6.19
C LEU A 82 -4.39 -2.38 -7.37
N ALA A 83 -5.22 -1.36 -7.12
CA ALA A 83 -5.53 -0.37 -8.15
C ALA A 83 -4.29 0.39 -8.63
N LEU A 84 -3.38 0.75 -7.73
CA LEU A 84 -2.11 1.40 -8.08
C LEU A 84 -1.27 0.49 -8.97
N LEU A 85 -1.16 -0.80 -8.63
CA LEU A 85 -0.44 -1.78 -9.43
C LEU A 85 -0.99 -1.85 -10.86
N GLY A 86 -2.31 -1.98 -11.01
CA GLY A 86 -2.95 -2.09 -12.32
C GLY A 86 -2.95 -0.79 -13.13
N LYS A 87 -3.13 0.37 -12.50
CA LYS A 87 -3.22 1.66 -13.18
C LYS A 87 -1.86 2.26 -13.55
N GLN A 88 -0.84 2.05 -12.73
CA GLN A 88 0.43 2.77 -12.87
C GLN A 88 1.66 1.87 -13.02
N TYR A 89 1.60 0.61 -12.55
CA TYR A 89 2.74 -0.31 -12.58
C TYR A 89 2.58 -1.47 -13.56
N GLY A 90 1.54 -1.45 -14.41
CA GLY A 90 1.38 -2.41 -15.50
C GLY A 90 0.96 -3.82 -15.08
N PHE A 91 0.41 -4.00 -13.88
CA PHE A 91 -0.15 -5.30 -13.49
C PHE A 91 -1.40 -5.63 -14.33
N THR A 92 -1.38 -6.76 -15.02
CA THR A 92 -2.45 -7.19 -15.94
C THR A 92 -3.19 -8.46 -15.50
N GLY A 93 -3.02 -8.91 -14.24
CA GLY A 93 -3.69 -10.10 -13.73
C GLY A 93 -5.22 -10.00 -13.84
N ALA A 94 -5.88 -11.08 -14.24
CA ALA A 94 -7.32 -11.08 -14.50
C ALA A 94 -8.13 -10.55 -13.31
N GLY A 95 -9.21 -9.79 -13.57
CA GLY A 95 -10.14 -9.34 -12.53
C GLY A 95 -9.60 -8.27 -11.55
N TRP A 96 -8.43 -7.66 -11.80
CA TRP A 96 -7.84 -6.71 -10.84
C TRP A 96 -8.68 -5.44 -10.64
N ARG A 97 -9.42 -4.97 -11.65
CA ARG A 97 -10.27 -3.78 -11.54
C ARG A 97 -11.45 -4.05 -10.61
N GLU A 98 -12.09 -5.20 -10.77
CA GLU A 98 -13.22 -5.67 -9.98
C GLU A 98 -12.78 -5.93 -8.53
N ALA A 99 -11.65 -6.62 -8.34
CA ALA A 99 -11.09 -6.88 -7.01
C ALA A 99 -10.72 -5.58 -6.27
N SER A 100 -10.21 -4.58 -6.98
CA SER A 100 -9.84 -3.28 -6.40
C SER A 100 -10.99 -2.27 -6.34
N ALA A 101 -12.21 -2.62 -6.73
CA ALA A 101 -13.36 -1.71 -6.74
C ALA A 101 -13.64 -1.10 -5.34
N PRO A 102 -13.95 0.22 -5.27
CA PRO A 102 -14.18 1.12 -6.40
C PRO A 102 -12.90 1.80 -6.94
N TYR A 103 -11.71 1.49 -6.40
CA TYR A 103 -10.47 2.18 -6.74
C TYR A 103 -9.88 1.78 -8.09
N GLY A 104 -10.22 0.60 -8.60
CA GLY A 104 -9.83 0.12 -9.93
C GLY A 104 -10.67 0.67 -11.08
N GLU A 105 -11.78 1.35 -10.81
CA GLU A 105 -12.70 1.88 -11.82
C GLU A 105 -11.96 2.78 -12.82
N ASP A 106 -12.23 2.59 -14.11
CA ASP A 106 -11.65 3.42 -15.16
C ASP A 106 -12.18 4.86 -15.07
N GLY A 107 -11.31 5.85 -15.32
CA GLY A 107 -11.65 7.28 -15.18
C GLY A 107 -11.94 7.76 -13.75
N SER A 108 -11.70 6.93 -12.71
CA SER A 108 -11.94 7.31 -11.32
C SER A 108 -10.88 8.29 -10.78
N PHE A 109 -11.25 9.13 -9.80
CA PHE A 109 -10.33 9.98 -9.05
C PHE A 109 -10.54 9.80 -7.54
N ARG A 110 -10.39 8.57 -7.05
CA ARG A 110 -10.77 8.19 -5.69
C ARG A 110 -9.58 8.02 -4.74
N SER A 111 -8.39 7.71 -5.27
CA SER A 111 -7.23 7.34 -4.45
C SER A 111 -5.90 7.76 -5.06
N VAL A 112 -4.80 7.39 -4.39
CA VAL A 112 -3.44 7.63 -4.91
C VAL A 112 -3.17 6.87 -6.21
N ALA A 113 -3.90 5.78 -6.48
CA ALA A 113 -3.83 5.05 -7.75
C ALA A 113 -4.22 5.91 -8.96
N ASP A 114 -4.94 7.03 -8.73
CA ASP A 114 -5.41 7.93 -9.78
C ASP A 114 -4.53 9.18 -9.93
N ILE A 115 -3.50 9.35 -9.10
CA ILE A 115 -2.65 10.55 -9.09
C ILE A 115 -1.46 10.32 -10.02
N VAL A 116 -1.53 10.90 -11.21
CA VAL A 116 -0.47 10.85 -12.25
C VAL A 116 0.00 12.25 -12.66
N SER A 117 -0.62 13.31 -12.10
CA SER A 117 -0.35 14.71 -12.41
C SER A 117 -0.86 15.65 -11.31
N PRO A 118 -0.48 16.93 -11.29
CA PRO A 118 -1.06 17.93 -10.38
C PRO A 118 -2.59 18.09 -10.52
N GLU A 119 -3.13 17.96 -11.73
CA GLU A 119 -4.57 18.05 -12.01
C GLU A 119 -5.32 16.86 -11.40
N SER A 120 -4.82 15.64 -11.60
CA SER A 120 -5.42 14.44 -11.01
C SER A 120 -5.31 14.41 -9.48
N LEU A 121 -4.22 14.94 -8.90
CA LEU A 121 -4.11 15.18 -7.46
C LEU A 121 -5.24 16.08 -6.95
N THR A 122 -5.55 17.15 -7.68
CA THR A 122 -6.64 18.07 -7.33
C THR A 122 -7.99 17.36 -7.34
N LYS A 123 -8.30 16.60 -8.39
CA LYS A 123 -9.54 15.80 -8.48
C LYS A 123 -9.68 14.79 -7.34
N VAL A 124 -8.60 14.08 -6.99
CA VAL A 124 -8.61 13.12 -5.86
C VAL A 124 -8.87 13.82 -4.52
N ARG A 125 -8.30 15.02 -4.32
CA ARG A 125 -8.55 15.83 -3.12
C ARG A 125 -10.00 16.30 -3.05
N GLU A 126 -10.57 16.75 -4.16
CA GLU A 126 -11.98 17.14 -4.27
C GLU A 126 -12.91 15.98 -3.96
N HIS A 127 -12.68 14.81 -4.55
CA HIS A 127 -13.45 13.59 -4.26
C HIS A 127 -13.42 13.24 -2.76
N LYS A 128 -12.22 13.22 -2.15
CA LYS A 128 -12.07 12.95 -0.71
C LYS A 128 -12.79 13.98 0.16
N ARG A 129 -12.79 15.25 -0.22
CA ARG A 129 -13.53 16.32 0.47
C ARG A 129 -15.04 16.09 0.39
N ALA A 130 -15.56 15.79 -0.81
CA ALA A 130 -16.97 15.51 -1.04
C ALA A 130 -17.45 14.29 -0.23
N MET A 131 -16.71 13.17 -0.25
CA MET A 131 -17.04 11.97 0.53
C MET A 131 -17.04 12.24 2.04
N LYS A 132 -16.08 13.03 2.53
CA LYS A 132 -16.03 13.42 3.96
C LYS A 132 -17.19 14.33 4.35
N ALA A 133 -17.64 15.21 3.45
CA ALA A 133 -18.80 16.05 3.68
C ALA A 133 -20.08 15.20 3.75
N ALA A 134 -20.27 14.29 2.80
CA ALA A 134 -21.43 13.39 2.75
C ALA A 134 -21.53 12.45 3.96
N ALA A 135 -20.40 12.04 4.56
CA ALA A 135 -20.39 11.19 5.75
C ALA A 135 -20.69 11.94 7.07
N LYS A 136 -20.76 13.28 7.04
CA LYS A 136 -21.08 14.13 8.20
C LYS A 136 -22.55 14.57 8.24
N SER A 137 -23.26 14.38 7.13
CA SER A 137 -24.69 14.66 6.94
C SER A 137 -25.48 13.36 7.05
#